data_AF-A0A9N8JT73-F1
#
_entry.id   AF-A0A9N8JT73-F1
#
_cell.length_a   1.000
_cell.length_b   1.000
_cell.length_c   1.000
_cell.angle_alpha   90.00
_cell.angle_beta   90.00
_cell.angle_gamma   90.00
#
_symmetry.space_group_name_H-M   'P 1'
#
loop_
_entity.id
_entity.type
_entity.pdbx_description
1 polymer ?
#
loop_
_entity_poly.entity_id
_entity_poly.type
_entity_poly.pdbx_seq_one_letter_code
_entity_poly.pdbx_strand_id
1 'polypeptide(L)'
;MFFPTLLRRAAALPKFDFARNPYKAKRTWPPDFAKLSQKHQFRLERRYRRRAKLKWARPTWTKFVKLSTWATISYYYARATNDMFGTARRTPPIKPRATSEQDQSAS
;
A
#
# COMPACT_ATOMS: atom_id res chain seq x y z
N MET A 1 12.84 14.17 -16.31
CA MET A 1 13.92 13.18 -16.47
C MET A 1 15.00 13.40 -15.40
N PHE A 2 14.91 12.81 -14.20
CA PHE A 2 15.88 13.12 -13.12
C PHE A 2 16.21 11.96 -12.16
N PHE A 3 16.25 10.69 -12.59
CA PHE A 3 16.64 9.59 -11.68
C PHE A 3 17.54 8.43 -12.23
N PRO A 4 18.15 8.45 -13.42
CA PRO A 4 18.97 7.30 -13.86
C PRO A 4 20.28 7.15 -13.08
N THR A 5 20.77 8.22 -12.43
CA THR A 5 22.06 8.22 -11.72
C THR A 5 22.00 7.62 -10.31
N LEU A 6 20.83 7.61 -9.65
CA LEU A 6 20.66 7.02 -8.32
C LEU A 6 20.62 5.49 -8.37
N LEU A 7 19.97 4.92 -9.38
CA LEU A 7 19.89 3.46 -9.56
C LEU A 7 21.28 2.84 -9.80
N ARG A 8 22.13 3.50 -10.61
CA ARG A 8 23.50 3.03 -10.88
C ARG A 8 24.42 3.11 -9.66
N ARG A 9 24.22 4.10 -8.78
CA ARG A 9 24.99 4.21 -7.52
C ARG A 9 24.57 3.17 -6.48
N ALA A 10 23.29 2.81 -6.40
CA ALA A 10 22.80 1.81 -5.45
C ALA A 10 23.39 0.41 -5.71
N ALA A 11 23.56 0.02 -6.98
CA ALA A 11 24.13 -1.27 -7.36
C ALA A 11 25.65 -1.39 -7.09
N ALA A 12 26.35 -0.26 -6.95
CA ALA A 12 27.79 -0.21 -6.69
C ALA A 12 28.14 -0.01 -5.20
N LEU A 13 27.15 0.04 -4.30
CA LEU A 13 27.43 0.11 -2.88
C LEU A 13 27.91 -1.27 -2.40
N PRO A 14 29.12 -1.37 -1.84
CA PRO A 14 29.58 -2.62 -1.26
C PRO A 14 28.65 -3.01 -0.12
N LYS A 15 28.44 -4.33 0.03
CA LYS A 15 27.64 -4.91 1.11
C LYS A 15 28.02 -4.25 2.43
N PHE A 16 27.02 -3.82 3.19
CA PHE A 16 27.25 -3.19 4.49
C PHE A 16 28.05 -4.14 5.39
N ASP A 17 29.24 -3.70 5.77
CA ASP A 17 30.15 -4.42 6.66
C ASP A 17 30.43 -3.53 7.88
N PHE A 18 30.20 -4.10 9.07
CA PHE A 18 30.45 -3.44 10.35
C PHE A 18 31.93 -3.07 10.53
N ALA A 19 32.87 -3.81 9.92
CA ALA A 19 34.30 -3.56 10.05
C ALA A 19 34.74 -2.26 9.33
N ARG A 20 34.07 -1.96 8.20
CA ARG A 20 34.32 -0.82 7.30
C ARG A 20 33.68 0.50 7.78
N ASN A 21 32.79 0.46 8.76
CA ASN A 21 32.04 1.64 9.18
C ASN A 21 32.98 2.67 9.87
N PRO A 22 33.10 3.92 9.36
CA PRO A 22 33.92 4.97 9.98
C PRO A 22 33.49 5.31 11.40
N TYR A 23 32.18 5.16 11.69
CA TYR A 23 31.59 5.47 12.98
C TYR A 23 31.36 4.19 13.79
N LYS A 24 32.41 3.66 14.42
CA LYS A 24 32.30 2.44 15.23
C LYS A 24 31.46 2.70 16.48
N ALA A 25 30.55 1.77 16.78
CA ALA A 25 29.78 1.84 18.01
C ALA A 25 30.72 1.64 19.21
N LYS A 26 30.68 2.55 20.20
CA LYS A 26 31.47 2.43 21.44
C LYS A 26 31.15 1.16 22.24
N ARG A 27 29.96 0.59 22.05
CA ARG A 27 29.49 -0.64 22.69
C ARG A 27 28.87 -1.53 21.62
N THR A 28 29.37 -2.76 21.51
CA THR A 28 28.80 -3.78 20.62
C THR A 28 27.37 -4.07 21.03
N TRP A 29 26.46 -3.94 20.07
CA TRP A 29 25.08 -4.38 20.16
C TRP A 29 24.94 -5.61 19.27
N PRO A 30 24.15 -6.64 19.62
CA PRO A 30 23.34 -6.80 20.83
C PRO A 30 24.17 -7.15 22.07
N PRO A 31 23.74 -6.73 23.27
CA PRO A 31 24.38 -7.18 24.51
C PRO A 31 24.11 -8.68 24.72
N ASP A 32 25.10 -9.41 25.23
CA ASP A 32 24.92 -10.81 25.64
C ASP A 32 23.92 -10.88 26.81
N PHE A 33 22.68 -11.27 26.51
CA PHE A 33 21.61 -11.31 27.51
C PHE A 33 21.90 -12.30 28.63
N ALA A 34 22.60 -13.41 28.35
CA ALA A 34 22.97 -14.42 29.35
C ALA A 34 23.90 -13.90 30.46
N LYS A 35 24.73 -12.89 30.18
CA LYS A 35 25.67 -12.29 31.14
C LYS A 35 25.05 -11.13 31.93
N LEU A 36 23.80 -10.78 31.64
CA LEU A 36 23.14 -9.59 32.14
C LEU A 36 22.28 -9.93 33.37
N SER A 37 22.38 -9.13 34.44
CA SER A 37 21.50 -9.27 35.60
C SER A 37 20.02 -9.19 35.21
N GLN A 38 19.17 -10.02 35.83
CA GLN A 38 17.72 -10.09 35.60
C GLN A 38 17.03 -8.71 35.65
N LYS A 39 17.44 -7.85 36.60
CA LYS A 39 16.92 -6.48 36.73
C LYS A 39 17.22 -5.63 35.48
N HIS A 40 18.39 -5.82 34.87
CA HIS A 40 18.77 -5.11 33.66
C HIS A 40 18.02 -5.66 32.44
N GLN A 41 17.85 -6.97 32.33
CA GLN A 41 17.05 -7.61 31.28
C GLN A 41 15.61 -7.09 31.28
N PHE A 42 14.95 -7.07 32.44
CA PHE A 42 13.57 -6.57 32.57
C PHE A 42 13.42 -5.10 32.13
N ARG A 43 14.41 -4.25 32.42
CA ARG A 43 14.41 -2.85 31.96
C ARG A 43 14.50 -2.74 30.43
N LEU A 44 15.33 -3.58 29.80
CA LEU A 44 15.47 -3.62 28.34
C LEU A 44 14.19 -4.13 27.69
N GLU A 45 13.61 -5.19 28.24
CA GLU A 45 12.34 -5.75 27.78
C GLU A 45 11.21 -4.71 27.87
N ARG A 46 11.08 -4.03 29.01
CA ARG A 46 10.09 -2.95 29.19
C ARG A 46 10.28 -1.83 28.18
N ARG A 47 11.52 -1.43 27.91
CA ARG A 47 11.86 -0.41 26.89
C ARG A 47 11.49 -0.89 25.48
N TYR A 48 11.76 -2.16 25.17
CA TYR A 48 11.39 -2.78 23.90
C TYR A 48 9.87 -2.79 23.70
N ARG A 49 9.11 -3.31 24.67
CA ARG A 49 7.63 -3.36 24.63
C ARG A 49 7.02 -1.95 24.42
N ARG A 50 7.53 -0.93 25.13
CA ARG A 50 7.10 0.47 24.95
C ARG A 50 7.37 0.98 23.53
N ARG A 51 8.58 0.76 23.00
CA ARG A 51 8.94 1.19 21.64
C ARG A 51 8.13 0.46 20.58
N ALA A 52 7.88 -0.83 20.75
CA ALA A 52 7.02 -1.62 19.87
C ALA A 52 5.61 -1.02 19.84
N LYS A 53 4.99 -0.78 21.01
CA LYS A 53 3.67 -0.12 21.09
C LYS A 53 3.66 1.22 20.36
N LEU A 54 4.69 2.04 20.53
CA LEU A 54 4.81 3.34 19.85
C LEU A 54 4.95 3.23 18.33
N LYS A 55 5.61 2.18 17.83
CA LYS A 55 5.73 1.90 16.39
C LYS A 55 4.38 1.50 15.79
N TRP A 56 3.62 0.68 16.50
CA TRP A 56 2.28 0.26 16.09
C TRP A 56 1.24 1.38 16.23
N ALA A 57 1.47 2.36 17.12
CA ALA A 57 0.63 3.56 17.27
C ALA A 57 0.85 4.65 16.19
N ARG A 58 1.78 4.47 15.24
CA ARG A 58 2.02 5.44 14.16
C ARG A 58 0.78 5.60 13.26
N PRO A 59 0.53 6.79 12.67
CA PRO A 59 -0.76 7.17 12.08
C PRO A 59 -1.24 6.17 11.03
N THR A 60 -2.22 5.37 11.44
CA THR A 60 -2.90 4.36 10.62
C THR A 60 -3.74 4.99 9.52
N TRP A 61 -4.13 6.26 9.65
CA TRP A 61 -4.90 7.00 8.65
C TRP A 61 -4.26 6.92 7.25
N THR A 62 -2.95 7.12 7.16
CA THR A 62 -2.24 7.02 5.87
C THR A 62 -2.26 5.60 5.29
N LYS A 63 -2.31 4.56 6.14
CA LYS A 63 -2.46 3.16 5.70
C LYS A 63 -3.86 2.91 5.16
N PHE A 64 -4.89 3.44 5.83
CA PHE A 64 -6.27 3.34 5.37
C PHE A 64 -6.49 4.07 4.04
N VAL A 65 -5.97 5.31 3.90
CA VAL A 65 -6.08 6.06 2.63
C VAL A 65 -5.37 5.33 1.48
N LYS A 66 -4.21 4.70 1.74
CA LYS A 66 -3.54 3.88 0.72
C LYS A 66 -4.38 2.66 0.34
N LEU A 67 -4.92 1.95 1.33
CA LEU A 67 -5.77 0.78 1.09
C LEU A 67 -7.03 1.14 0.31
N SER A 68 -7.71 2.24 0.67
CA SER A 68 -8.89 2.72 -0.05
C SER A 68 -8.55 3.11 -1.48
N THR A 69 -7.42 3.79 -1.71
CA THR A 69 -6.97 4.15 -3.06
C THR A 69 -6.77 2.91 -3.93
N TRP A 70 -6.05 1.90 -3.43
CA TRP A 70 -5.85 0.64 -4.16
C TRP A 70 -7.14 -0.14 -4.37
N ALA A 71 -8.05 -0.15 -3.38
CA ALA A 71 -9.36 -0.78 -3.51
C ALA A 71 -10.21 -0.10 -4.59
N THR A 72 -10.25 1.23 -4.61
CA THR A 72 -10.97 2.01 -5.63
C THR A 72 -10.41 1.74 -7.03
N ILE A 73 -9.09 1.79 -7.21
CA ILE A 73 -8.45 1.48 -8.49
C ILE A 73 -8.81 0.05 -8.94
N SER A 74 -8.71 -0.92 -8.03
CA SER A 74 -9.01 -2.33 -8.33
C SER A 74 -10.48 -2.53 -8.71
N TYR A 75 -11.41 -1.84 -8.03
CA TYR A 75 -12.83 -1.88 -8.33
C TYR A 75 -13.13 -1.36 -9.75
N TYR A 76 -12.61 -0.18 -10.11
CA TYR A 76 -12.81 0.36 -11.45
C TYR A 76 -12.15 -0.49 -12.53
N TYR A 77 -10.96 -1.02 -12.27
CA TYR A 77 -10.30 -1.93 -13.19
C TYR A 77 -11.14 -3.19 -13.42
N ALA A 78 -11.62 -3.84 -12.36
CA ALA A 78 -12.48 -5.02 -12.46
C ALA A 78 -13.82 -4.70 -13.13
N ARG A 79 -14.42 -3.54 -12.87
CA ARG A 79 -15.65 -3.10 -13.55
C ARG A 79 -15.41 -2.93 -15.05
N ALA A 80 -14.32 -2.23 -15.41
CA ALA A 80 -13.94 -1.98 -16.78
C ALA A 80 -13.61 -3.28 -17.54
N THR A 81 -12.90 -4.22 -16.91
CA THR A 81 -12.64 -5.52 -17.54
C THR A 81 -13.92 -6.34 -17.71
N ASN A 82 -14.85 -6.32 -16.75
CA ASN A 82 -16.16 -6.99 -16.93
C ASN A 82 -17.00 -6.34 -18.04
N ASP A 83 -16.93 -5.01 -18.20
CA ASP A 83 -17.57 -4.29 -19.32
C ASP A 83 -16.89 -4.59 -20.67
N MET A 84 -15.56 -4.78 -20.68
CA MET A 84 -14.76 -5.01 -21.88
C MET A 84 -14.75 -6.48 -22.35
N PHE A 85 -14.81 -7.44 -21.42
CA PHE A 85 -14.72 -8.89 -21.69
C PHE A 85 -16.07 -9.64 -21.60
N GLY A 86 -17.18 -8.94 -21.35
CA GLY A 86 -18.51 -9.41 -21.73
C GLY A 86 -19.47 -9.76 -20.59
N THR A 87 -20.48 -8.92 -20.41
CA THR A 87 -21.86 -9.38 -20.25
C THR A 87 -22.73 -8.53 -21.17
N ALA A 88 -23.61 -9.17 -21.95
CA ALA A 88 -24.47 -8.50 -22.91
C ALA A 88 -25.18 -7.32 -22.23
N ARG A 89 -24.98 -6.10 -22.76
CA ARG A 89 -25.75 -4.92 -22.34
C ARG A 89 -27.22 -5.31 -22.39
N ARG A 90 -27.89 -5.37 -21.25
CA ARG A 90 -29.36 -5.27 -21.22
C ARG A 90 -29.69 -3.82 -21.57
N THR A 91 -29.48 -3.44 -22.83
CA THR A 91 -30.15 -2.27 -23.38
C THR A 91 -31.63 -2.54 -23.19
N PRO A 92 -32.37 -1.71 -22.43
CA PRO A 92 -33.82 -1.82 -22.47
C PRO A 92 -34.23 -1.70 -23.94
N PRO A 93 -35.15 -2.55 -24.43
CA PRO A 93 -35.65 -2.41 -25.79
C PRO A 93 -36.14 -0.97 -25.94
N ILE A 94 -35.59 -0.25 -26.93
CA ILE A 94 -36.10 1.06 -27.32
C ILE A 94 -37.53 0.79 -27.77
N LYS A 95 -38.52 1.14 -26.94
CA LYS A 95 -39.91 1.09 -27.37
C LYS A 95 -40.02 2.03 -28.57
N PRO A 96 -40.45 1.56 -29.76
CA PRO A 96 -40.68 2.45 -30.87
C PRO A 96 -41.67 3.53 -30.41
N ARG A 97 -41.33 4.79 -30.67
CA ARG A 97 -42.25 5.90 -30.47
C ARG A 97 -43.47 5.60 -31.35
N ALA A 98 -44.62 5.37 -30.72
CA ALA A 98 -45.87 5.14 -31.44
C ALA A 98 -46.18 6.38 -32.27
N THR A 99 -46.03 6.26 -33.59
CA THR A 99 -46.58 7.19 -34.57
C THR A 99 -47.87 6.56 -35.06
N SER A 100 -49.01 6.86 -34.41
CA SER A 100 -50.33 6.55 -34.96
C SER A 100 -51.44 7.20 -34.13
N GLU A 101 -51.50 8.53 -34.09
CA GLU A 101 -52.76 9.23 -33.73
C GLU A 101 -53.06 10.44 -34.64
N GLN A 102 -52.20 10.78 -35.62
CA GLN A 102 -52.43 11.95 -36.49
C GLN A 102 -52.96 11.64 -37.90
N ASP A 103 -53.10 10.37 -38.29
CA ASP A 103 -53.61 10.01 -39.63
C ASP A 103 -55.09 9.56 -39.64
N GLN A 104 -55.78 9.54 -38.49
CA GLN A 104 -57.19 9.12 -38.39
C GLN A 104 -58.21 10.28 -38.41
N SER A 105 -57.76 11.53 -38.53
CA SER A 105 -58.64 12.71 -38.63
C SER A 105 -58.80 13.25 -40.07
N ALA A 106 -58.33 12.52 -41.07
CA ALA A 106 -58.47 12.86 -42.49
C ALA A 106 -59.00 11.68 -43.32
N SER A 107 -60.24 11.26 -43.06
CA SER A 107 -61.12 10.55 -44.01
C SER A 107 -62.57 10.70 -43.57
#